data_AF-A0A447RI77-F1
#
_entry.id   AF-A0A447RI77-F1
#
_cell.length_a   1.000
_cell.length_b   1.000
_cell.length_c   1.000
_cell.angle_alpha   90.00
_cell.angle_beta   90.00
_cell.angle_gamma   90.00
#
_symmetry.space_group_name_H-M   'P 1'
#
loop_
_entity.id
_entity.type
_entity.pdbx_description
1 polymer ?
#
loop_
_entity_poly.entity_id
_entity_poly.type
_entity_poly.pdbx_seq_one_letter_code
_entity_poly.pdbx_strand_id
1 'polypeptide(L)'
;MPWETTLLNTGGRYTYGVYNEEGAFAVNPDDMVHIRALGNNQKMGLSPIMQHAETIGMGMSGQAYTSSFFNGNARPLALFR
;
A
#
# COMPACT_ATOMS: atom_id res chain seq x y z
N MET A 1 -9.19 -5.65 -13.98
CA MET A 1 -8.29 -4.72 -14.73
C MET A 1 -6.82 -5.05 -14.44
N PRO A 2 -5.79 -4.58 -15.22
CA PRO A 2 -4.40 -5.03 -15.01
C PRO A 2 -3.82 -4.69 -13.61
N TRP A 3 -4.38 -3.71 -12.91
CA TRP A 3 -4.04 -3.38 -11.52
C TRP A 3 -4.70 -4.28 -10.45
N GLU A 4 -5.64 -5.15 -10.84
CA GLU A 4 -6.33 -6.12 -9.97
C GLU A 4 -5.82 -7.54 -10.19
N THR A 5 -4.59 -7.68 -10.69
CA THR A 5 -3.97 -8.97 -10.97
C THR A 5 -3.03 -9.37 -9.83
N THR A 6 -3.13 -10.61 -9.37
CA THR A 6 -2.25 -11.13 -8.32
C THR A 6 -1.55 -12.42 -8.76
N LEU A 7 -0.30 -12.59 -8.35
CA LEU A 7 0.48 -13.79 -8.61
C LEU A 7 0.05 -14.89 -7.61
N LEU A 8 -0.64 -15.91 -8.10
CA LEU A 8 -1.09 -17.07 -7.33
C LEU A 8 -0.09 -18.22 -7.50
N ASN A 9 0.11 -19.01 -6.43
CA ASN A 9 0.85 -20.26 -6.48
C ASN A 9 -0.13 -21.43 -6.29
N THR A 10 -0.44 -22.13 -7.38
CA THR A 10 -1.25 -23.35 -7.35
C THR A 10 -0.31 -24.54 -7.57
N GLY A 11 -0.04 -25.28 -6.48
CA GLY A 11 0.64 -26.58 -6.57
C GLY A 11 2.05 -26.55 -7.19
N GLY A 12 2.78 -25.43 -7.07
CA GLY A 12 4.14 -25.29 -7.62
C GLY A 12 4.21 -24.54 -8.95
N ARG A 13 3.07 -24.15 -9.54
CA ARG A 13 3.01 -23.27 -10.70
C ARG A 13 2.56 -21.87 -10.30
N TYR A 14 3.26 -20.87 -10.81
CA TYR A 14 2.87 -19.47 -10.65
C TYR A 14 1.96 -19.07 -11.80
N THR A 15 0.86 -18.40 -11.49
CA THR A 15 -0.12 -17.96 -12.50
C THR A 15 -0.74 -16.65 -12.04
N TYR A 16 -0.97 -15.73 -12.98
CA TYR A 16 -1.63 -14.46 -12.68
C TYR A 16 -3.14 -14.66 -12.67
N GLY A 17 -3.77 -14.39 -11.52
CA GLY A 17 -5.22 -14.32 -11.41
C GLY A 17 -5.71 -12.97 -11.92
N VAL A 18 -6.43 -12.97 -13.04
CA VAL A 18 -7.06 -11.78 -13.63
C VAL A 18 -8.56 -11.87 -13.39
N TYR A 19 -9.11 -10.87 -12.72
CA TYR A 19 -10.54 -10.74 -12.48
C TYR A 19 -11.06 -9.56 -13.32
N ASN A 20 -12.02 -9.84 -14.22
CA ASN A 20 -12.71 -8.85 -15.03
C ASN A 20 -14.23 -9.12 -15.03
N GLU A 21 -15.01 -8.28 -15.72
CA GLU A 21 -16.47 -8.44 -15.83
C GLU A 21 -16.88 -9.73 -16.57
N GLU A 22 -15.97 -10.34 -17.33
CA GLU A 22 -16.18 -11.57 -18.09
C GLU A 22 -15.87 -12.84 -17.29
N GLY A 23 -15.17 -12.71 -16.16
CA GLY A 23 -14.89 -13.82 -15.25
C GLY A 23 -13.52 -13.77 -14.56
N ALA A 24 -13.15 -14.91 -13.99
CA ALA A 24 -11.84 -15.12 -13.35
C ALA A 24 -10.96 -16.00 -14.26
N PHE A 25 -9.82 -15.47 -14.66
CA PHE A 25 -8.86 -16.15 -15.54
C PHE A 25 -7.53 -16.38 -14.85
N ALA A 26 -6.87 -17.47 -15.23
CA ALA A 26 -5.54 -17.83 -14.75
C ALA A 26 -4.57 -17.74 -15.94
N VAL A 27 -3.77 -16.67 -16.00
CA VAL A 27 -2.86 -16.37 -17.11
C VAL A 27 -1.44 -16.81 -16.77
N ASN A 28 -0.79 -17.52 -17.70
CA ASN A 28 0.57 -18.00 -17.51
C ASN A 28 1.57 -16.82 -17.43
N PRO A 29 2.65 -16.92 -16.63
CA PRO A 29 3.60 -15.81 -16.50
C PRO A 29 4.32 -15.43 -17.80
N ASP A 30 4.51 -16.37 -18.72
CA ASP A 30 5.09 -16.12 -20.05
C ASP A 30 4.18 -15.28 -20.96
N ASP A 31 2.87 -15.29 -20.72
CA ASP A 31 1.89 -14.57 -21.53
C ASP A 31 1.63 -13.13 -21.00
N MET A 32 2.37 -12.69 -19.97
CA MET A 32 2.14 -11.39 -19.32
C MET A 32 3.45 -10.63 -19.04
N VAL A 33 3.45 -9.33 -19.35
CA VAL A 33 4.57 -8.44 -18.99
C VAL A 33 4.43 -7.98 -17.54
N HIS A 34 5.28 -8.49 -16.65
CA HIS A 34 5.34 -8.07 -15.26
C HIS A 34 6.47 -7.06 -15.03
N ILE A 35 6.09 -5.79 -14.80
CA ILE A 35 7.01 -4.74 -14.37
C ILE A 35 7.11 -4.73 -12.85
N ARG A 36 8.29 -5.02 -12.32
CA ARG A 36 8.54 -5.09 -10.87
C ARG A 36 9.23 -3.83 -10.37
N ALA A 37 8.73 -3.30 -9.25
CA ALA A 37 9.48 -2.34 -8.45
C ALA A 37 10.70 -3.01 -7.78
N LEU A 38 11.69 -2.21 -7.38
CA LEU A 38 12.91 -2.69 -6.73
C LEU A 38 12.57 -3.39 -5.40
N GLY A 39 13.16 -4.55 -5.13
CA GLY A 39 12.88 -5.30 -3.91
C GLY A 39 13.61 -6.64 -3.81
N ASN A 40 13.68 -7.17 -2.58
CA ASN A 40 14.43 -8.39 -2.25
C ASN A 40 13.71 -9.70 -2.67
N ASN A 41 12.43 -9.62 -3.03
CA ASN A 41 11.68 -10.79 -3.50
C ASN A 41 11.77 -10.90 -5.02
N GLN A 42 12.20 -12.07 -5.53
CA GLN A 42 12.32 -12.35 -6.97
C GLN A 42 10.96 -12.41 -7.71
N LYS A 43 9.83 -12.40 -6.98
CA LYS A 43 8.49 -12.64 -7.55
C LYS A 43 7.59 -11.41 -7.58
N MET A 44 7.70 -10.52 -6.60
CA MET A 44 6.93 -9.28 -6.50
C MET A 44 7.86 -8.13 -6.11
N GLY A 45 7.67 -6.97 -6.74
CA GLY A 45 8.39 -5.76 -6.35
C GLY A 45 7.86 -5.16 -5.05
N LEU A 46 8.71 -4.43 -4.33
CA LEU A 46 8.28 -3.74 -3.12
C LEU A 46 7.78 -2.34 -3.49
N SER A 47 6.55 -2.00 -3.08
CA SER A 47 5.94 -0.72 -3.44
C SER A 47 6.68 0.46 -2.80
N PRO A 48 7.03 1.53 -3.53
CA PRO A 48 7.62 2.75 -2.95
C PRO A 48 6.75 3.35 -1.84
N ILE A 49 5.42 3.26 -1.95
CA ILE A 49 4.50 3.72 -0.90
C ILE A 49 4.66 2.87 0.35
N MET A 50 4.81 1.55 0.21
CA MET A 50 5.07 0.67 1.35
C MET A 50 6.44 0.94 1.99
N GLN A 51 7.46 1.33 1.20
CA GLN A 51 8.78 1.71 1.74
C GLN A 51 8.71 2.92 2.67
N HIS A 52 7.75 3.81 2.44
CA HIS A 52 7.56 5.03 3.22
C HIS A 52 6.28 5.04 4.06
N ALA A 53 5.64 3.87 4.24
CA ALA A 53 4.38 3.76 4.95
C ALA A 53 4.47 4.31 6.39
N GLU A 54 5.60 4.07 7.06
CA GLU A 54 5.87 4.60 8.40
C GLU A 54 5.89 6.13 8.41
N THR A 55 6.65 6.76 7.50
CA THR A 55 6.73 8.22 7.40
C THR A 55 5.38 8.85 7.05
N ILE A 56 4.61 8.21 6.16
CA ILE A 56 3.26 8.65 5.82
C ILE A 56 2.35 8.57 7.05
N GLY A 57 2.38 7.45 7.79
CA GLY A 57 1.60 7.25 9.01
C GLY A 57 1.98 8.24 10.11
N MET A 58 3.26 8.54 10.29
CA MET A 58 3.75 9.57 11.21
C MET A 58 3.27 10.96 10.79
N GLY A 59 3.34 11.30 9.51
CA GLY A 59 2.84 12.58 8.98
C GLY A 59 1.34 12.77 9.23
N MET A 60 0.53 11.73 8.96
CA MET A 60 -0.91 11.74 9.23
C MET A 60 -1.21 11.89 10.72
N SER A 61 -0.48 11.18 11.57
CA SER A 61 -0.64 11.26 13.03
C SER A 61 -0.25 12.64 13.56
N GLY A 62 0.82 13.24 13.03
CA GLY A 62 1.21 14.62 13.34
C GLY A 62 0.13 15.62 12.96
N GLN A 63 -0.43 15.50 11.74
CA GLN A 63 -1.55 16.35 11.31
C GLN A 63 -2.78 16.20 12.21
N ALA A 64 -3.14 14.97 12.59
CA ALA A 64 -4.26 14.70 13.50
C ALA A 64 -4.03 15.25 14.92
N TYR A 65 -2.80 15.17 15.41
CA TYR A 65 -2.42 15.77 16.69
C TYR A 65 -2.51 17.30 16.64
N THR A 66 -1.94 17.93 15.61
CA THR A 66 -1.99 19.37 15.42
C THR A 66 -3.42 19.88 15.27
N SER A 67 -4.27 19.19 14.50
CA SER A 67 -5.67 19.58 14.35
C SER A 67 -6.42 19.45 15.68
N SER A 68 -6.19 18.38 16.46
CA SER A 68 -6.79 18.20 17.78
C SER A 68 -6.34 19.28 18.78
N PHE A 69 -5.07 19.68 18.74
CA PHE A 69 -4.51 20.74 19.59
C PHE A 69 -5.18 22.11 19.34
N PHE A 70 -5.32 22.51 18.07
CA PHE A 70 -5.95 23.78 17.72
C PHE A 70 -7.47 23.76 17.84
N ASN A 71 -8.11 22.62 17.55
CA ASN A 71 -9.56 22.47 17.73
C ASN A 71 -9.95 22.48 19.22
N GLY A 72 -9.06 22.03 20.12
CA GLY A 72 -9.19 22.13 21.57
C GLY A 72 -9.02 23.55 22.15
N ASN A 73 -8.98 24.60 21.32
CA ASN A 73 -8.74 26.00 21.71
C ASN A 73 -7.37 26.26 22.36
N ALA A 74 -6.39 25.34 22.22
CA ALA A 74 -5.01 25.51 22.69
C ALA A 74 -4.88 26.22 24.05
N ARG A 75 -5.74 25.86 25.03
CA ARG A 75 -5.90 26.62 26.29
C ARG A 75 -4.56 26.69 27.04
N PRO A 76 -3.92 27.87 27.14
CA PRO A 76 -2.69 27.99 27.92
C PRO A 76 -3.05 27.97 29.41
N LEU A 77 -2.56 26.96 30.15
CA LEU A 77 -2.54 26.96 31.61
C LEU A 77 -1.34 27.79 32.07
N ALA A 78 -1.50 29.10 32.15
CA ALA A 78 -0.55 29.97 32.83
C ALA A 78 -1.28 31.11 33.54
N LEU A 79 -1.67 30.87 34.79
CA LEU A 79 -1.97 31.92 35.75
C LEU A 79 -0.85 31.86 36.79
N PHE A 80 0.19 32.67 36.64
CA PHE A 80 1.11 32.98 37.73
C PHE A 80 0.50 34.16 38.48
N ARG A 81 -0.04 33.90 39.67
CA ARG A 81 -0.39 34.92 40.66
C ARG A 81 0.64 34.91 41.77
#